data_AF-A0A832T6N8-F1
#
_entry.id   AF-A0A832T6N8-F1
#
_cell.length_a   1.000
_cell.length_b   1.000
_cell.length_c   1.000
_cell.angle_alpha   90.00
_cell.angle_beta   90.00
_cell.angle_gamma   90.00
#
_symmetry.space_group_name_H-M   'P 1'
#
loop_
_entity.id
_entity.type
_entity.pdbx_description
1 polymer ?
#
loop_
_entity_poly.entity_id
_entity_poly.type
_entity_poly.pdbx_seq_one_letter_code
_entity_poly.pdbx_strand_id
1 'polypeptide(L)' 'MKEGEVRGGGVIWTCSRTDPGVRDRNEDACGTFTLPHREGALYLLAVADGLGGHPAGEVASAIAISALRSAV' A
#
# COMPACT_ATOMS: atom_id res chain seq x y z
N MET A 1 17.90 -23.25 26.02
CA MET A 1 17.17 -21.99 25.79
C MET A 1 16.23 -22.26 24.62
N LYS A 2 14.92 -22.27 24.87
CA LYS A 2 13.88 -22.52 23.86
C LYS A 2 13.17 -21.20 23.58
N GLU A 3 13.31 -20.71 22.36
CA GLU A 3 12.51 -19.64 21.75
C GLU A 3 12.43 -19.98 20.27
N GLY A 4 11.32 -19.98 19.56
CA GLY A 4 9.92 -19.88 19.87
C GLY A 4 9.22 -20.43 18.62
N GLU A 5 8.16 -21.22 18.80
CA GLU A 5 7.41 -21.78 17.70
C GLU A 5 6.79 -20.65 16.88
N VAL A 6 7.27 -20.45 15.64
CA VAL A 6 6.71 -19.47 14.70
C VAL A 6 5.31 -19.99 14.34
N ARG A 7 4.30 -19.48 15.03
CA ARG A 7 2.90 -19.71 14.68
C ARG A 7 2.70 -19.23 13.24
N GLY A 8 2.30 -20.15 12.37
CA GLY A 8 2.12 -19.88 10.94
C GLY A 8 1.31 -18.60 10.73
N GLY A 9 1.95 -17.59 10.14
CA GLY A 9 1.30 -16.31 9.86
C GLY A 9 0.11 -16.53 8.93
N GLY A 10 -1.07 -16.04 9.33
CA GLY A 10 -2.27 -16.13 8.51
C GLY A 10 -2.06 -15.47 7.14
N VAL A 11 -2.58 -16.09 6.08
CA VAL A 11 -2.56 -15.55 4.73
C VAL A 11 -3.72 -14.56 4.57
N ILE A 12 -3.43 -13.32 4.15
CA ILE A 12 -4.46 -12.36 3.76
C ILE A 12 -4.49 -12.28 2.24
N TRP A 13 -5.67 -12.50 1.65
CA TRP A 13 -5.93 -12.27 0.24
C TRP A 13 -6.42 -10.82 0.05
N THR A 14 -5.73 -10.07 -0.80
CA THR A 14 -6.07 -8.67 -1.08
C THR A 14 -6.29 -8.47 -2.57
N CYS A 15 -7.23 -7.60 -2.93
CA CYS A 15 -7.36 -7.07 -4.27
C CYS A 15 -7.49 -5.56 -4.21
N SER A 16 -7.09 -4.89 -5.29
CA SER A 16 -7.31 -3.46 -5.45
C SER A 16 -7.70 -3.16 -6.89
N ARG A 17 -8.49 -2.11 -7.05
CA ARG A 17 -8.92 -1.57 -8.34
C ARG A 17 -9.10 -0.07 -8.17
N THR A 18 -8.76 0.67 -9.21
CA THR A 18 -8.94 2.11 -9.28
C THR A 18 -9.60 2.47 -10.61
N ASP A 19 -10.29 3.60 -10.66
CA ASP A 19 -10.98 4.14 -11.82
C ASP A 19 -10.87 5.67 -11.80
N PRO A 20 -10.49 6.32 -12.92
CA PRO A 20 -10.36 7.78 -12.98
C PRO A 20 -11.72 8.51 -12.86
N GLY A 21 -12.83 7.81 -13.07
CA GLY A 21 -14.17 8.39 -13.16
C GLY A 21 -14.26 9.36 -14.33
N VAL A 22 -14.62 10.62 -14.03
CA VAL A 22 -14.78 11.69 -15.03
C VAL A 22 -13.49 12.47 -15.30
N ARG A 23 -12.37 12.14 -14.63
CA ARG A 23 -11.08 12.82 -14.78
C ARG A 23 -10.34 12.30 -16.02
N ASP A 24 -9.53 13.16 -16.65
CA ASP A 24 -8.68 12.78 -17.80
C ASP A 24 -7.58 11.77 -17.41
N ARG A 25 -7.12 11.84 -16.16
CA ARG A 25 -6.05 10.99 -15.61
C ARG A 25 -6.52 10.37 -14.31
N ASN A 26 -6.02 9.18 -14.06
CA ASN A 26 -6.24 8.53 -12.78
C ASN A 26 -5.24 9.09 -11.77
N GLU A 27 -5.75 9.76 -10.75
CA GLU A 27 -4.95 10.37 -9.69
C GLU A 27 -4.93 9.52 -8.42
N ASP A 28 -5.49 8.31 -8.46
CA ASP A 28 -5.47 7.39 -7.34
C ASP A 28 -4.35 6.35 -7.49
N ALA A 29 -3.71 6.00 -6.39
CA ALA A 29 -2.76 4.90 -6.32
C ALA A 29 -3.05 4.00 -5.11
N CYS A 30 -2.71 2.72 -5.23
CA CYS A 30 -2.85 1.77 -4.12
C CYS A 30 -1.61 0.88 -4.01
N GLY A 31 -1.38 0.33 -2.82
CA GLY A 31 -0.26 -0.55 -2.54
C GLY A 31 -0.59 -1.54 -1.43
N THR A 32 -0.05 -2.74 -1.54
CA THR A 32 -0.13 -3.79 -0.51
C THR A 32 1.29 -4.19 -0.14
N PHE A 33 1.56 -4.24 1.16
CA PHE A 33 2.89 -4.53 1.70
C PHE A 33 2.79 -5.51 2.85
N THR A 34 3.74 -6.44 2.90
CA THR A 34 3.88 -7.41 3.99
C THR A 34 5.16 -7.09 4.73
N LEU A 35 5.02 -6.76 6.01
CA LEU A 35 6.07 -6.35 6.92
C LEU A 35 6.37 -7.49 7.90
N PRO A 36 7.65 -7.80 8.16
CA PRO A 36 8.01 -8.74 9.21
C PRO A 36 7.64 -8.17 10.59
N HIS A 37 7.03 -8.99 11.44
CA HIS A 37 6.69 -8.64 12.82
C HIS A 37 7.08 -9.77 13.77
N ARG A 38 7.37 -9.46 15.05
CA ARG A 38 7.81 -10.46 16.04
C ARG A 38 6.81 -11.60 16.23
N GLU A 39 5.53 -11.32 16.01
CA GLU A 39 4.42 -12.26 16.16
C GLU A 39 3.86 -12.77 14.82
N GLY A 40 4.56 -12.54 13.70
CA GLY A 40 4.14 -13.00 12.38
C GLY A 40 4.36 -11.93 11.29
N ALA A 41 3.29 -11.59 10.57
CA ALA A 41 3.32 -10.58 9.52
C ALA A 41 2.35 -9.44 9.83
N LEU A 42 2.79 -8.21 9.60
CA LEU A 42 1.93 -7.03 9.52
C LEU A 42 1.61 -6.77 8.06
N TYR A 43 0.36 -6.47 7.75
CA TYR A 43 -0.08 -6.17 6.39
C TYR A 43 -0.50 -4.71 6.32
N LEU A 44 0.14 -3.94 5.43
CA LEU A 44 -0.22 -2.56 5.14
C LEU A 44 -0.93 -2.51 3.80
N LEU A 45 -2.20 -2.08 3.82
CA LEU A 45 -2.97 -1.78 2.62
C LEU A 45 -3.11 -0.26 2.56
N ALA A 46 -2.56 0.35 1.51
CA ALA A 46 -2.51 1.80 1.35
C ALA A 46 -3.29 2.23 0.11
N VAL A 47 -4.01 3.35 0.24
CA VAL A 47 -4.67 4.06 -0.85
C VAL A 47 -4.27 5.53 -0.74
N ALA A 48 -3.93 6.14 -1.87
CA ALA A 48 -3.59 7.55 -1.98
C ALA A 48 -4.46 8.21 -3.04
N ASP A 49 -5.20 9.25 -2.65
CA ASP A 49 -5.98 10.12 -3.53
C ASP A 49 -5.14 11.35 -3.87
N GLY A 50 -4.85 11.53 -5.16
CA GLY A 50 -4.03 12.60 -5.67
C GLY A 50 -4.80 13.92 -5.78
N LEU A 51 -4.82 14.72 -4.73
CA LEU A 51 -5.36 16.09 -4.72
C LEU A 51 -4.40 17.12 -5.34
N GLY A 52 -4.15 17.04 -6.65
CA GLY A 52 -3.28 17.99 -7.35
C GLY A 52 -4.00 19.26 -7.78
N GLY A 53 -3.78 20.40 -7.12
CA GLY A 53 -4.25 21.73 -7.60
C GLY A 53 -3.59 22.22 -8.91
N HIS A 54 -2.70 21.43 -9.48
CA HIS A 54 -2.05 21.50 -10.80
C HIS A 54 -2.00 20.05 -11.35
N PRO A 55 -1.99 19.77 -12.67
CA PRO A 55 -2.16 18.41 -13.26
C PRO A 55 -1.03 17.42 -12.91
N ALA A 56 -0.96 17.05 -11.64
CA ALA A 56 0.08 16.27 -11.01
C ALA A 56 -0.46 15.41 -9.86
N GLY A 57 -1.79 15.24 -9.72
CA GLY A 57 -2.36 14.34 -8.72
C GLY A 57 -1.89 12.90 -8.94
N GLU A 58 -1.75 12.46 -10.20
CA GLU A 58 -1.15 11.16 -10.55
C GLU A 58 0.28 11.00 -10.00
N VAL A 59 1.06 12.08 -10.01
CA VAL A 59 2.43 12.07 -9.51
C VAL A 59 2.43 12.04 -7.98
N ALA A 60 1.56 12.83 -7.36
CA ALA A 60 1.45 12.90 -5.90
C ALA A 60 1.06 11.54 -5.29
N SER A 61 0.02 10.88 -5.81
CA SER A 61 -0.42 9.57 -5.31
C SER A 61 0.61 8.48 -5.59
N ALA A 62 1.28 8.51 -6.75
CA ALA A 62 2.37 7.59 -7.05
C ALA A 62 3.57 7.75 -6.09
N ILE A 63 3.96 8.99 -5.78
CA ILE A 63 5.03 9.28 -4.81
C ILE A 63 4.66 8.75 -3.42
N ALA A 64 3.41 8.93 -2.97
CA ALA A 64 2.98 8.45 -1.66
C ALA A 64 3.15 6.93 -1.53
N ILE A 65 2.70 6.15 -2.52
CA ILE A 65 2.86 4.68 -2.52
C ILE A 65 4.33 4.28 -2.67
N SER A 66 5.11 4.98 -3.50
CA SER A 66 6.55 4.72 -3.68
C SER A 66 7.36 5.00 -2.42
N ALA A 67 6.99 6.04 -1.68
CA ALA A 67 7.63 6.38 -0.40
C ALA A 67 7.37 5.28 0.62
N LEU A 68 6.13 4.78 0.71
CA LEU A 68 5.81 3.62 1.55
C LEU A 68 6.64 2.40 1.15
N ARG A 69 6.72 2.06 -0.15
CA ARG A 69 7.54 0.95 -0.64
C ARG A 69 9.01 1.04 -0.24
N SER A 70 9.54 2.26 -0.15
CA SER A 70 10.94 2.49 0.22
C SER A 70 11.17 2.48 1.73
N ALA A 71 10.13 2.72 2.52
CA ALA A 71 10.19 2.84 3.97
C ALA A 71 9.86 1.52 4.71
N VAL A 72 9.17 0.60 4.03
CA VAL A 72 8.73 -0.71 4.55
C VAL A 72 9.69 -1.83 4.24
#